data_AF-A0AAW8HB85-F1
#
_entry.id   AF-A0AAW8HB85-F1
#
_cell.length_a   1.000
_cell.length_b   1.000
_cell.length_c   1.000
_cell.angle_alpha   90.00
_cell.angle_beta   90.00
_cell.angle_gamma   90.00
#
_symmetry.space_group_name_H-M   'P 1'
#
loop_
_entity.id
_entity.type
_entity.pdbx_description
1 polymer ?
#
loop_
_entity_poly.entity_id
_entity_poly.type
_entity_poly.pdbx_seq_one_letter_code
_entity_poly.pdbx_strand_id
1 'polypeptide(L)' 'MSLKGLRFTLEVDGLPETATAVVSFTLYQNLSTPFSLSVDIAGDQP' A
#
# COMPACT_ATOMS: atom_id res chain seq x y z
N MET A 1 -7.23 -0.53 24.29
CA MET A 1 -7.39 0.14 22.98
C MET A 1 -7.29 -0.92 21.90
N SER A 2 -8.23 -0.97 20.96
CA SER A 2 -8.18 -1.98 19.89
C SER A 2 -6.96 -1.72 19.02
N LEU A 3 -5.98 -2.63 19.04
CA LEU A 3 -4.84 -2.66 18.10
C LEU A 3 -5.32 -3.08 16.71
N LYS A 4 -6.33 -2.41 16.16
CA LYS A 4 -6.61 -2.53 14.74
C LYS A 4 -5.48 -1.81 14.02
N GLY A 5 -4.46 -2.56 13.66
CA GLY A 5 -3.41 -2.10 12.76
C GLY A 5 -4.04 -1.43 11.54
N LEU A 6 -3.37 -0.40 11.04
CA LEU A 6 -3.82 0.34 9.86
C LEU A 6 -3.81 -0.62 8.67
N ARG A 7 -4.95 -0.72 7.98
CA ARG A 7 -5.11 -1.55 6.79
C ARG A 7 -5.25 -0.63 5.59
N PHE A 8 -4.49 -0.90 4.55
CA PHE A 8 -4.58 -0.21 3.27
C PHE A 8 -5.03 -1.22 2.22
N THR A 9 -5.92 -0.77 1.35
CA THR A 9 -6.23 -1.45 0.09
C THR A 9 -5.58 -0.65 -1.01
N LEU A 10 -4.77 -1.30 -1.85
CA LEU A 10 -4.20 -0.69 -3.04
C LEU A 10 -5.03 -1.13 -4.25
N GLU A 11 -5.69 -0.18 -4.89
CA GLU A 11 -6.38 -0.38 -6.16
C GLU A 11 -5.61 0.38 -7.23
N VAL A 12 -5.24 -0.30 -8.32
CA VAL A 12 -4.54 0.31 -9.44
C VAL A 12 -5.39 0.13 -10.69
N ASP A 13 -5.81 1.25 -11.29
CA ASP A 13 -6.64 1.22 -12.49
C ASP A 13 -5.96 0.42 -13.61
N GLY A 14 -6.69 -0.55 -14.17
CA GLY A 14 -6.20 -1.41 -15.25
C GLY A 14 -5.39 -2.62 -14.79
N LEU A 15 -5.18 -2.83 -13.48
CA LEU A 15 -4.53 -4.02 -12.92
C LEU A 15 -5.52 -4.83 -12.07
N PRO A 16 -5.71 -6.13 -12.35
CA PRO A 16 -6.55 -6.97 -11.50
C PRO A 16 -5.86 -7.23 -10.16
N GLU A 17 -6.63 -7.25 -9.06
CA GLU A 17 -6.12 -7.43 -7.69
C GLU A 17 -5.21 -8.67 -7.53
N THR A 18 -5.46 -9.71 -8.30
CA THR A 18 -4.70 -10.97 -8.25
C THR A 18 -3.37 -10.91 -8.99
N ALA A 19 -3.15 -9.92 -9.87
CA ALA A 19 -1.91 -9.80 -10.65
C ALA A 19 -0.79 -9.08 -9.90
N THR A 20 -1.08 -8.44 -8.76
CA THR A 20 -0.11 -7.64 -8.01
C THR A 20 -0.12 -7.99 -6.54
N ALA A 21 1.04 -8.36 -6.00
CA ALA A 21 1.25 -8.54 -4.57
C ALA A 21 2.02 -7.36 -3.99
N VAL A 22 1.54 -6.79 -2.87
CA VAL A 22 2.30 -5.81 -2.10
C VAL A 22 3.42 -6.54 -1.35
N VAL A 23 4.67 -6.20 -1.66
CA VAL A 23 5.85 -6.80 -1.04
C VAL A 23 6.23 -6.03 0.23
N SER A 24 6.13 -4.70 0.16
CA SER A 24 6.55 -3.82 1.24
C SER A 24 5.72 -2.53 1.21
N PHE A 25 5.52 -1.91 2.38
CA PHE A 25 4.95 -0.57 2.44
C PHE A 25 5.49 0.21 3.63
N THR A 26 5.60 1.53 3.48
CA THR A 26 5.95 2.45 4.56
C THR A 26 5.05 3.68 4.50
N LEU A 27 4.38 3.98 5.62
CA LEU A 27 3.63 5.22 5.79
C LEU A 27 4.50 6.25 6.51
N TYR A 28 4.79 7.36 5.85
CA TYR A 28 5.39 8.53 6.46
C TYR A 28 4.30 9.51 6.85
N GLN A 29 4.16 9.72 8.16
CA GLN A 29 3.26 10.73 8.71
C GLN A 29 4.04 11.74 9.54
N ASN A 30 3.74 13.02 9.34
CA ASN A 30 4.25 14.10 10.15
C ASN A 30 3.15 15.17 10.33
N LEU A 31 3.19 15.89 11.44
CA LEU A 31 2.20 16.91 11.74
C LEU A 31 2.31 18.04 10.72
N SER A 32 1.16 18.51 10.22
CA SER A 32 1.06 19.63 9.27
C SER A 32 1.70 19.39 7.90
N THR A 33 1.94 18.13 7.52
CA THR A 33 2.31 17.73 6.15
C THR A 33 1.36 16.64 5.64
N PRO A 34 1.09 16.56 4.33
CA PRO A 34 0.38 15.43 3.76
C PRO A 34 1.06 14.10 4.13
N PHE A 35 0.26 13.06 4.34
CA PHE A 35 0.80 11.71 4.49
C PHE A 35 1.40 11.24 3.18
N SER A 36 2.47 10.47 3.25
CA SER A 36 3.08 9.81 2.09
C SER A 36 3.11 8.31 2.32
N LEU A 37 2.58 7.56 1.36
CA LEU A 37 2.57 6.10 1.37
C LEU A 37 3.50 5.62 0.25
N SER A 38 4.61 4.98 0.62
CA SER A 38 5.47 4.26 -0.31
C SER A 38 5.09 2.79 -0.32
N VAL A 39 4.89 2.20 -1.49
CA VAL A 39 4.47 0.80 -1.64
C VAL A 39 5.32 0.14 -2.72
N ASP A 40 5.93 -0.99 -2.38
CA ASP A 40 6.59 -1.86 -3.35
C ASP A 40 5.62 -2.95 -3.77
N ILE A 41 5.39 -3.06 -5.07
CA ILE A 41 4.54 -4.09 -5.67
C ILE A 41 5.35 -5.02 -6.55
N ALA A 42 5.08 -6.32 -6.44
CA ALA A 42 5.52 -7.32 -7.40
C ALA A 42 4.33 -7.69 -8.28
N GLY A 43 4.53 -7.61 -9.60
CA GLY A 43 3.62 -8.18 -10.58
C GLY A 43 4.13 -9.55 -11.03
N ASP A 44 3.21 -10.44 -11.40
CA ASP A 44 3.58 -11.66 -12.11
C ASP A 44 3.98 -11.28 -13.55
N GLN A 45 5.28 -11.19 -13.83
CA GLN A 45 5.80 -10.97 -15.16
C GLN A 45 6.47 -12.26 -15.65
N PRO A 46 6.10 -12.80 -16.83
CA PRO A 46 6.68 -14.02 -17.37
C PRO A 46 8.18 -13.90 -17.67
#